data_AF-A0A9E5BHR5-F1
#
_entry.id   AF-A0A9E5BHR5-F1
#
_cell.length_a   1.000
_cell.length_b   1.000
_cell.length_c   1.000
_cell.angle_alpha   90.00
_cell.angle_beta   90.00
_cell.angle_gamma   90.00
#
_symmetry.space_group_name_H-M   'P 1'
#
loop_
_entity.id
_entity.type
_entity.pdbx_description
1 polymer ?
#
loop_
_entity_poly.entity_id
_entity_poly.type
_entity_poly.pdbx_seq_one_letter_code
_entity_poly.pdbx_strand_id
1 'polypeptide(L)'
;MDTSFDSYSKHLLNFPALGFALDLSRATAPAGFQEKMSAPIAKALADMSALESGAIANPDEKRMVGHYWLRAPELAPQATLTAEIKKAVQSIHLFTKAVHGGSIQGAKGKFTDCL
;
A
#
# COMPACT_ATOMS: atom_id res chain seq x y z
N MET A 1 4.00 30.30 -26.97
CA MET A 1 3.97 30.04 -25.52
C MET A 1 2.87 29.03 -25.29
N ASP A 2 3.15 27.91 -24.63
CA ASP A 2 2.10 27.01 -24.17
C ASP A 2 1.19 27.76 -23.19
N THR A 3 -0.12 27.59 -23.31
CA THR A 3 -1.08 28.15 -22.34
C THR A 3 -1.08 27.33 -21.05
N SER A 4 -1.69 27.84 -19.98
CA SER A 4 -1.91 27.06 -18.76
C SER A 4 -2.73 25.79 -19.02
N PHE A 5 -3.65 25.84 -19.98
CA PHE A 5 -4.46 24.70 -20.37
C PHE A 5 -3.63 23.66 -21.14
N ASP A 6 -2.76 24.09 -22.06
CA ASP A 6 -1.87 23.17 -22.78
C ASP A 6 -0.92 22.44 -21.83
N SER A 7 -0.38 23.15 -20.82
CA SER A 7 0.46 22.53 -19.79
C SER A 7 -0.32 21.52 -18.94
N TYR A 8 -1.54 21.87 -18.53
CA TYR A 8 -2.45 20.97 -17.82
C TYR A 8 -2.71 19.68 -18.61
N SER A 9 -3.15 19.80 -19.86
CA SER A 9 -3.49 18.64 -20.69
C SER A 9 -2.30 17.71 -20.95
N LYS A 10 -1.07 18.25 -21.05
CA LYS A 10 0.15 17.45 -21.25
C LYS A 10 0.61 16.71 -19.99
N HIS A 11 0.37 17.27 -18.80
CA HIS A 11 0.93 16.76 -17.54
C HIS A 11 -0.12 16.12 -16.61
N LEU A 12 -1.39 16.08 -17.03
CA LEU A 12 -2.44 15.39 -16.30
C LEU A 12 -2.31 13.88 -16.49
N LEU A 13 -2.08 13.17 -15.38
CA LEU A 13 -2.18 11.71 -15.32
C LEU A 13 -3.54 11.34 -14.75
N ASN A 14 -4.40 10.76 -15.59
CA ASN A 14 -5.73 10.35 -15.17
C ASN A 14 -5.78 8.84 -14.88
N PHE A 15 -6.28 8.45 -13.71
CA PHE A 15 -6.47 7.06 -13.31
C PHE A 15 -7.95 6.78 -12.99
N PRO A 16 -8.84 6.68 -14.00
CA PRO A 16 -10.28 6.51 -13.77
C PRO A 16 -10.62 5.27 -12.94
N ALA A 17 -9.89 4.16 -13.15
CA ALA A 17 -10.07 2.92 -12.40
C ALA A 17 -9.77 3.09 -10.89
N LEU A 18 -8.92 4.05 -10.53
CA LEU A 18 -8.56 4.37 -9.14
C LEU A 18 -9.35 5.58 -8.61
N GLY A 19 -10.17 6.22 -9.44
CA GLY A 19 -11.00 7.38 -9.05
C GLY A 19 -10.21 8.65 -8.75
N PHE A 20 -8.98 8.80 -9.23
CA PHE A 20 -8.20 10.02 -9.03
C PHE A 20 -7.39 10.42 -10.28
N ALA A 21 -6.95 11.68 -10.30
CA ALA A 21 -6.01 12.21 -11.28
C ALA A 21 -4.90 12.99 -10.57
N LEU A 22 -3.72 13.04 -11.17
CA LEU A 22 -2.56 13.78 -10.70
C LEU A 22 -2.17 14.84 -11.75
N ASP A 23 -2.24 16.10 -11.38
CA ASP A 23 -1.83 17.23 -12.22
C ASP A 23 -0.43 17.69 -11.85
N LEU A 24 0.52 17.48 -12.77
CA LEU A 24 1.92 17.89 -12.60
C LEU A 24 2.27 19.18 -13.36
N SER A 25 1.29 19.88 -13.94
CA SER A 25 1.50 21.07 -14.77
C SER A 25 2.17 22.23 -14.04
N ARG A 26 2.07 22.24 -12.70
CA ARG A 26 2.72 23.22 -11.80
C ARG A 26 3.94 22.67 -11.06
N ALA A 27 4.31 21.43 -11.33
CA ALA A 27 5.46 20.73 -10.78
C ALA A 27 6.38 20.24 -11.91
N THR A 28 6.66 21.12 -12.88
CA THR A 28 7.43 20.78 -14.08
C THR A 28 8.83 20.33 -13.70
N ALA A 29 9.26 19.20 -14.27
CA ALA A 29 10.61 18.71 -14.09
C ALA A 29 11.62 19.69 -14.73
N PRO A 30 12.76 19.97 -14.07
CA PRO A 30 13.80 20.81 -14.65
C PRO A 30 14.45 20.15 -15.88
N ALA A 31 15.14 20.95 -16.69
CA ALA A 31 15.91 20.41 -17.82
C ALA A 31 16.95 19.38 -17.35
N GLY A 32 17.06 18.27 -18.10
CA GLY A 32 17.97 17.18 -17.76
C GLY A 32 17.50 16.28 -16.61
N PHE A 33 16.25 16.44 -16.14
CA PHE A 33 15.74 15.66 -15.00
C PHE A 33 15.65 14.17 -15.30
N GLN A 34 15.18 13.79 -16.49
CA GLN A 34 15.02 12.38 -16.87
C GLN A 34 16.38 11.65 -16.88
N GLU A 35 17.41 12.28 -17.44
CA GLU A 35 18.77 11.73 -17.50
C GLU A 35 19.35 11.58 -16.08
N LYS A 36 19.16 12.58 -15.23
CA LYS A 36 19.61 12.55 -13.82
C LYS A 36 18.86 11.49 -13.00
N MET A 37 17.57 11.31 -13.23
CA MET A 37 16.71 10.45 -12.43
C MET A 37 16.59 9.02 -12.94
N SER A 38 16.97 8.73 -14.19
CA SER A 38 16.83 7.40 -14.81
C SER A 38 17.48 6.30 -13.94
N ALA A 39 18.75 6.44 -13.58
CA ALA A 39 19.45 5.44 -12.76
C ALA A 39 18.90 5.35 -11.32
N PRO A 40 18.68 6.45 -10.58
CA PRO A 40 18.02 6.39 -9.28
C PRO A 40 16.63 5.74 -9.29
N ILE A 41 15.80 6.03 -10.30
CA ILE A 41 14.46 5.42 -10.45
C ILE A 41 14.59 3.92 -10.73
N ALA A 42 15.50 3.51 -11.63
CA ALA A 42 15.74 2.09 -11.89
C ALA A 42 16.18 1.35 -10.62
N LYS A 43 17.06 1.96 -9.82
CA LYS A 43 17.45 1.42 -8.52
C LYS A 43 16.26 1.34 -7.56
N ALA A 44 15.46 2.40 -7.44
CA ALA A 44 14.30 2.41 -6.55
C ALA A 44 13.29 1.31 -6.91
N LEU A 45 13.04 1.08 -8.20
CA LEU A 45 12.16 0.00 -8.66
C LEU A 45 12.74 -1.40 -8.35
N ALA A 46 14.05 -1.59 -8.51
CA ALA A 46 14.71 -2.83 -8.12
C ALA A 46 14.68 -3.06 -6.61
N ASP A 47 14.93 -2.02 -5.81
CA ASP A 47 14.85 -2.06 -4.34
C ASP A 47 13.41 -2.38 -3.88
N MET A 48 12.40 -1.79 -4.54
CA MET A 48 10.99 -2.11 -4.29
C MET A 48 10.69 -3.59 -4.53
N SER A 49 11.13 -4.14 -5.66
CA SER A 49 10.94 -5.56 -5.98
C SER A 49 11.64 -6.48 -4.97
N ALA A 50 12.85 -6.13 -4.54
CA ALA A 50 13.58 -6.88 -3.52
C ALA A 50 12.86 -6.83 -2.16
N LEU A 51 12.42 -5.63 -1.75
CA LEU A 51 11.63 -5.41 -0.54
C LEU A 51 10.34 -6.24 -0.57
N GLU A 52 9.58 -6.15 -1.66
CA GLU A 52 8.34 -6.90 -1.88
C GLU A 52 8.54 -8.42 -1.77
N SER A 53 9.69 -8.90 -2.25
CA SER A 53 10.11 -10.31 -2.19
C SER A 53 10.68 -10.75 -0.84
N GLY A 54 10.65 -9.89 0.19
CA GLY A 54 11.08 -10.24 1.55
C GLY A 54 12.56 -10.00 1.83
N ALA A 55 13.24 -9.11 1.11
CA ALA A 55 14.57 -8.66 1.52
C ALA A 55 14.54 -8.01 2.92
N ILE A 56 15.66 -8.11 3.64
CA ILE A 56 15.84 -7.39 4.91
C ILE A 56 16.02 -5.91 4.59
N ALA A 57 14.93 -5.16 4.74
CA ALA A 57 14.87 -3.73 4.48
C ALA A 57 15.08 -2.88 5.74
N ASN A 58 14.85 -3.44 6.93
CA ASN A 58 15.21 -2.83 8.19
C ASN A 58 16.50 -3.48 8.71
N PRO A 59 17.70 -2.92 8.40
CA PRO A 59 18.97 -3.52 8.76
C PRO A 59 19.25 -3.48 10.27
N ASP A 60 18.78 -2.44 10.96
CA ASP A 60 19.01 -2.25 12.39
C ASP A 60 18.32 -3.35 13.20
N GLU A 61 17.07 -3.68 12.85
CA GLU A 61 16.31 -4.75 13.51
C GLU A 61 16.49 -6.12 12.84
N LYS A 62 17.17 -6.19 11.69
CA LYS A 62 17.30 -7.38 10.83
C LYS A 62 15.94 -7.97 10.44
N ARG A 63 15.00 -7.10 10.02
CA ARG A 63 13.62 -7.48 9.68
C ARG A 63 13.24 -7.18 8.23
N MET A 64 12.33 -8.00 7.71
CA MET A 64 11.56 -7.71 6.50
C MET A 64 10.51 -6.63 6.79
N VAL A 65 10.06 -5.90 5.76
CA VAL A 65 9.05 -4.85 5.88
C VAL A 65 7.84 -5.20 5.01
N GLY A 66 6.89 -5.98 5.53
CA GLY A 66 5.89 -6.69 4.72
C GLY A 66 4.45 -6.17 4.80
N HIS A 67 4.20 -4.89 5.09
CA HIS A 67 2.84 -4.38 5.33
C HIS A 67 1.89 -4.53 4.14
N TYR A 68 2.40 -4.57 2.90
CA TYR A 68 1.62 -4.86 1.69
C TYR A 68 1.14 -6.31 1.63
N TRP A 69 1.84 -7.27 2.24
CA TRP A 69 1.34 -8.66 2.38
C TRP A 69 0.06 -8.72 3.21
N LEU A 70 -0.16 -7.77 4.13
CA LEU A 70 -1.41 -7.72 4.90
C LEU A 70 -2.62 -7.36 4.02
N ARG A 71 -2.40 -6.71 2.86
CA ARG A 71 -3.44 -6.39 1.87
C ARG A 71 -3.53 -7.44 0.76
N ALA A 72 -2.40 -8.01 0.36
CA ALA A 72 -2.28 -9.03 -0.69
C ALA A 72 -1.40 -10.20 -0.18
N PRO A 73 -1.95 -11.11 0.65
CA PRO A 73 -1.17 -12.15 1.34
C PRO A 73 -0.46 -13.13 0.40
N GLU A 74 -0.95 -13.30 -0.82
CA GLU A 74 -0.35 -14.11 -1.88
C GLU A 74 1.03 -13.60 -2.35
N LEU A 75 1.36 -12.33 -2.05
CA LEU A 75 2.68 -11.76 -2.34
C LEU A 75 3.70 -12.02 -1.23
N ALA A 76 3.30 -12.65 -0.12
CA ALA A 76 4.24 -12.96 0.95
C ALA A 76 5.31 -13.95 0.47
N PRO A 77 6.58 -13.79 0.87
CA PRO A 77 7.69 -14.60 0.36
C PRO A 77 7.66 -16.06 0.84
N GLN A 78 6.84 -16.36 1.84
CA GLN A 78 6.71 -17.69 2.43
C GLN A 78 5.24 -18.08 2.53
N ALA A 79 4.91 -19.32 2.13
CA ALA A 79 3.55 -19.83 2.19
C ALA A 79 2.98 -19.85 3.62
N THR A 80 3.84 -20.03 4.63
CA THR A 80 3.47 -19.93 6.05
C THR A 80 2.97 -18.54 6.40
N LEU A 81 3.68 -17.48 5.99
CA LEU A 81 3.25 -16.09 6.20
C LEU A 81 1.92 -15.81 5.51
N THR A 82 1.73 -16.24 4.26
CA THR A 82 0.45 -16.13 3.57
C THR A 82 -0.68 -16.78 4.39
N ALA A 83 -0.45 -18.00 4.89
CA ALA A 83 -1.44 -18.74 5.66
C ALA A 83 -1.75 -18.06 7.00
N GLU A 84 -0.73 -17.57 7.71
CA GLU A 84 -0.88 -16.86 8.98
C GLU A 84 -1.66 -15.56 8.83
N ILE A 85 -1.33 -14.74 7.81
CA ILE A 85 -2.04 -13.50 7.52
C ILE A 85 -3.52 -13.80 7.21
N LYS A 86 -3.80 -14.76 6.31
CA LYS A 86 -5.17 -15.15 5.97
C LYS A 86 -5.95 -15.65 7.19
N LYS A 87 -5.31 -16.48 8.04
CA LYS A 87 -5.92 -16.99 9.27
C LYS A 87 -6.21 -15.87 10.27
N ALA A 88 -5.30 -14.92 10.44
CA ALA A 88 -5.49 -13.77 11.34
C ALA A 88 -6.67 -12.91 10.88
N VAL A 89 -6.72 -12.55 9.60
CA VAL A 89 -7.84 -11.79 9.01
C VAL A 89 -9.16 -12.54 9.17
N GLN A 90 -9.19 -13.84 8.89
CA GLN A 90 -10.39 -14.66 9.10
C GLN A 90 -10.85 -14.66 10.56
N SER A 91 -9.90 -14.78 11.50
CA SER A 91 -10.19 -14.78 12.95
C SER A 91 -10.79 -13.44 13.38
N ILE A 92 -10.25 -12.32 12.89
CA ILE A 92 -10.78 -10.97 13.13
C ILE A 92 -12.22 -10.89 12.62
N HIS A 93 -12.49 -11.30 11.38
CA HIS A 93 -13.84 -11.26 10.81
C HIS A 93 -14.85 -12.10 11.59
N LEU A 94 -14.46 -13.31 12.00
CA LEU A 94 -15.32 -14.19 12.81
C LEU A 94 -15.63 -13.55 14.17
N PHE A 95 -14.61 -13.01 14.83
CA PHE A 95 -14.77 -12.31 16.10
C PHE A 95 -15.68 -11.09 15.97
N THR A 96 -15.42 -10.20 15.00
CA THR A 96 -16.23 -9.00 14.76
C THR A 96 -17.68 -9.36 14.44
N LYS A 97 -17.91 -10.40 13.63
CA LYS A 97 -19.27 -10.88 13.33
C LYS A 97 -19.98 -11.40 14.58
N ALA A 98 -19.29 -12.13 15.44
CA ALA A 98 -19.84 -12.67 16.68
C ALA A 98 -20.17 -11.56 17.70
N VAL A 99 -19.33 -10.52 17.78
CA VAL A 99 -19.60 -9.32 18.58
C VAL A 99 -20.82 -8.57 18.07
N HIS A 100 -20.87 -8.23 16.77
CA HIS A 100 -22.02 -7.54 16.18
C HIS A 100 -23.32 -8.37 16.25
N GLY A 101 -23.21 -9.70 16.11
CA GLY A 101 -24.33 -10.63 16.26
C GLY A 101 -24.80 -10.82 17.70
N GLY A 102 -24.00 -10.43 18.69
CA GLY A 102 -24.28 -10.61 20.12
C GLY A 102 -24.08 -12.03 20.65
N SER A 103 -23.44 -12.93 19.88
CA SER A 103 -23.04 -14.24 20.40
C SER A 103 -21.81 -14.14 21.30
N ILE A 104 -20.95 -13.15 21.04
CA ILE A 104 -19.94 -12.68 21.98
C ILE A 104 -20.47 -11.38 22.60
N GLN A 105 -20.57 -11.36 23.92
CA GLN A 105 -21.13 -10.25 24.68
C GLN A 105 -20.44 -10.12 26.04
N GLY A 106 -20.51 -8.94 26.65
CA GLY A 106 -20.02 -8.72 27.99
C GLY A 106 -20.99 -9.25 29.05
N ALA A 107 -20.55 -9.24 30.32
CA ALA A 107 -21.38 -9.66 31.45
C ALA A 107 -22.70 -8.87 31.58
N LYS A 108 -22.77 -7.66 31.00
CA LYS A 108 -23.94 -6.77 31.02
C LYS A 108 -24.68 -6.69 29.67
N GLY A 109 -24.37 -7.59 28.73
CA GLY A 109 -25.00 -7.64 27.41
C GLY A 109 -24.07 -7.20 26.27
N LYS A 110 -24.67 -6.81 25.14
CA LYS A 110 -23.96 -6.48 23.90
C LYS A 110 -23.00 -5.30 24.08
N PHE A 111 -21.90 -5.32 23.33
CA PHE A 111 -20.97 -4.20 23.26
C PHE A 111 -21.58 -3.02 22.51
N THR A 112 -21.38 -1.81 23.04
CA THR A 112 -21.85 -0.54 22.45
C THR A 112 -20.71 0.36 22.00
N ASP A 113 -19.49 0.13 22.51
CA ASP A 113 -18.33 0.98 22.32
C ASP A 113 -17.10 0.13 21.96
N CYS A 114 -16.23 0.69 21.13
CA CYS A 114 -14.88 0.18 20.85
C CYS A 114 -13.89 1.25 21.32
N LEU A 115 -13.06 0.91 22.31
CA LEU A 115 -12.12 1.83 22.96
C LEU A 115 -10.72 1.78 22.33
#